data_AF-A0A963N6C9-F1
#
_entry.id   AF-A0A963N6C9-F1
#
_cell.length_a   1.000
_cell.length_b   1.000
_cell.length_c   1.000
_cell.angle_alpha   90.00
_cell.angle_beta   90.00
_cell.angle_gamma   90.00
#
_symmetry.space_group_name_H-M   'P 1'
#
loop_
_entity.id
_entity.type
_entity.pdbx_description
1 polymer ?
#
loop_
_entity_poly.entity_id
_entity_poly.type
_entity_poly.pdbx_seq_one_letter_code
_entity_poly.pdbx_strand_id
1 'polypeptide(L)' 'DLHEQDMFWCTADPGWVTGTSYGIIAPLLHGVTSLVDEADFDAGRWYRLLQEHRVSVWYTAP' A
#
# COMPACT_ATOMS: atom_id res chain seq x y z
N ASP A 1 -3.41 -12.97 -1.67
CA ASP A 1 -2.65 -13.44 -2.84
C ASP A 1 -1.59 -12.38 -3.10
N LEU A 2 -0.39 -12.59 -2.57
CA LEU A 2 0.75 -11.67 -2.71
C LEU A 2 1.88 -12.49 -3.34
N HIS A 3 2.44 -11.96 -4.43
CA HIS A 3 3.52 -12.58 -5.19
C HIS A 3 4.75 -11.67 -5.20
N GLU A 4 5.95 -12.22 -5.38
CA GLU A 4 7.23 -11.50 -5.27
C GLU A 4 7.33 -10.24 -6.16
N GLN A 5 6.60 -10.21 -7.27
CA GLN A 5 6.63 -9.12 -8.24
C GLN A 5 5.55 -8.05 -7.99
N ASP A 6 4.74 -8.21 -6.95
CA ASP A 6 3.67 -7.29 -6.64
C ASP A 6 4.17 -5.95 -6.11
N MET A 7 3.49 -4.90 -6.56
CA MET A 7 3.55 -3.57 -5.97
C MET A 7 2.33 -3.43 -5.05
N PHE A 8 2.56 -3.58 -3.75
CA PHE A 8 1.54 -3.51 -2.72
C PHE A 8 1.40 -2.08 -2.18
N TRP A 9 0.17 -1.62 -1.91
CA TRP A 9 -0.08 -0.35 -1.26
C TRP A 9 -1.18 -0.46 -0.20
N CYS A 10 -0.81 -0.20 1.06
CA CYS A 10 -1.74 -0.01 2.17
C CYS A 10 -1.80 1.48 2.51
N THR A 11 -2.99 2.07 2.50
CA THR A 11 -3.18 3.51 2.77
C THR A 11 -3.40 3.83 4.25
N ALA A 12 -3.39 2.82 5.12
CA ALA A 12 -3.58 3.01 6.54
C ALA A 12 -2.32 3.56 7.22
N ASP A 13 -2.50 4.54 8.10
CA ASP A 13 -1.44 5.09 8.92
C ASP A 13 -0.80 4.00 9.82
N PRO A 14 0.54 3.96 9.95
CA PRO A 14 1.27 2.97 10.75
C PRO A 14 0.83 2.86 12.22
N GLY A 15 0.30 3.93 12.81
CA GLY A 15 -0.21 3.97 14.18
C GLY A 15 -1.45 3.11 14.43
N TRP A 16 -2.11 2.63 13.36
CA TRP A 16 -3.24 1.69 13.46
C TRP A 16 -2.82 0.25 13.19
N VAL A 17 -3.62 -0.70 13.69
CA VAL A 17 -3.38 -2.14 13.49
C VAL A 17 -3.26 -2.51 12.01
N THR A 18 -4.03 -1.85 11.13
CA THR A 18 -3.99 -2.07 9.69
C THR A 18 -2.66 -1.61 9.08
N GLY A 19 -2.17 -0.41 9.44
CA GLY A 19 -0.90 0.11 8.95
C GLY A 19 0.29 -0.67 9.48
N THR A 20 0.31 -1.02 10.76
CA THR A 20 1.37 -1.88 11.33
C THR A 20 1.39 -3.27 10.68
N SER A 21 0.24 -3.95 10.63
CA SER A 21 0.16 -5.34 10.16
C SER A 21 0.36 -5.44 8.66
N TYR A 22 -0.34 -4.61 7.88
CA TYR A 22 -0.36 -4.73 6.42
C TYR A 22 0.50 -3.69 5.72
N GLY A 23 0.73 -2.50 6.29
CA GLY A 23 1.63 -1.51 5.70
C GLY A 23 3.12 -1.79 5.94
N ILE A 24 3.47 -2.49 7.03
CA ILE A 24 4.86 -2.76 7.42
C ILE A 24 5.15 -4.27 7.45
N ILE A 25 4.53 -5.02 8.37
CA ILE A 25 4.96 -6.39 8.67
C ILE A 25 4.73 -7.33 7.49
N ALA A 26 3.51 -7.36 6.94
CA ALA A 26 3.16 -8.27 5.87
C ALA A 26 4.03 -8.10 4.61
N PRO A 27 4.19 -6.91 4.01
CA PRO A 27 4.96 -6.77 2.77
C PRO A 27 6.45 -7.12 2.98
N LEU A 28 7.03 -6.74 4.11
CA LEU A 28 8.43 -7.06 4.43
C LEU A 28 8.65 -8.56 4.64
N LEU A 29 7.73 -9.26 5.32
CA LEU A 29 7.83 -10.70 5.51
C LEU A 29 7.64 -11.49 4.21
N HIS A 30 6.86 -10.98 3.27
CA HIS A 30 6.63 -11.61 1.97
C HIS A 30 7.64 -11.17 0.90
N GLY A 31 8.57 -10.27 1.23
CA GLY A 31 9.58 -9.78 0.29
C GLY A 31 9.01 -8.99 -0.89
N VAL A 32 7.81 -8.43 -0.77
CA VAL A 32 7.16 -7.65 -1.83
C VAL A 32 7.48 -6.16 -1.71
N THR A 33 7.38 -5.43 -2.82
CA THR A 33 7.61 -3.99 -2.79
C THR A 33 6.36 -3.28 -2.29
N SER A 34 6.53 -2.35 -1.33
CA SER A 34 5.43 -1.58 -0.73
C SER A 34 5.56 -0.09 -1.04
N LEU A 35 4.46 0.55 -1.44
CA LEU A 35 4.35 2.01 -1.54
C LEU A 35 3.97 2.59 -0.18
N VAL A 36 4.71 3.61 0.27
CA VAL A 36 4.41 4.38 1.48
C VAL A 36 4.08 5.81 1.05
N ASP A 37 2.96 6.33 1.54
CA ASP A 37 2.45 7.66 1.21
C ASP A 37 1.92 8.33 2.48
N GLU A 38 2.41 9.54 2.77
CA GLU A 38 2.08 10.30 3.98
C GLU A 38 0.93 11.28 3.76
N ALA A 39 0.65 11.65 2.50
CA ALA A 39 -0.31 12.70 2.21
C ALA A 39 -1.76 12.22 2.38
N ASP A 40 -2.63 13.17 2.73
CA ASP A 40 -4.06 12.95 2.88
C ASP A 40 -4.73 12.38 1.61
N PHE A 41 -5.94 11.86 1.79
CA PHE A 41 -6.75 11.33 0.72
C PHE A 41 -7.09 12.41 -0.32
N ASP A 42 -6.59 12.19 -1.54
CA ASP A 42 -7.00 12.88 -2.75
C ASP A 42 -7.18 11.83 -3.86
N ALA A 43 -8.41 11.67 -4.34
CA ALA A 43 -8.73 10.60 -5.28
C ALA A 43 -7.92 10.71 -6.58
N GLY A 44 -7.75 11.92 -7.12
CA GLY A 44 -7.01 12.15 -8.36
C GLY A 44 -5.53 11.77 -8.24
N ARG A 45 -4.91 12.13 -7.11
CA ARG A 45 -3.55 11.77 -6.76
C ARG A 45 -3.41 10.28 -6.54
N TRP A 46 -4.36 9.65 -5.84
CA TRP A 46 -4.34 8.21 -5.61
C TRP A 46 -4.43 7.42 -6.92
N TYR A 47 -5.35 7.78 -7.83
CA TYR A 47 -5.40 7.15 -9.16
C TYR A 47 -4.12 7.37 -9.96
N ARG A 48 -3.49 8.54 -9.84
CA ARG A 48 -2.20 8.81 -10.45
C ARG A 48 -1.10 7.91 -9.87
N LEU A 49 -1.02 7.76 -8.55
CA LEU A 49 -0.06 6.87 -7.89
C LEU A 49 -0.26 5.40 -8.28
N LEU A 50 -1.53 4.93 -8.33
CA LEU A 50 -1.87 3.59 -8.78
C LEU A 50 -1.31 3.33 -10.19
N GLN A 51 -1.48 4.29 -11.11
CA GLN A 51 -0.99 4.19 -12.48
C GLN A 51 0.54 4.30 -12.59
N GLU A 52 1.14 5.29 -11.91
CA GLU A 52 2.58 5.59 -11.98
C GLU A 52 3.43 4.46 -11.39
N HIS A 53 3.04 3.95 -10.23
CA HIS A 53 3.74 2.86 -9.56
C HIS A 53 3.27 1.47 -9.97
N ARG A 54 2.25 1.38 -10.84
CA ARG A 54 1.66 0.12 -11.29
C ARG A 54 1.29 -0.79 -10.11
N VAL A 55 0.59 -0.22 -9.14
CA VAL A 55 0.13 -0.93 -7.94
C VAL A 55 -0.74 -2.12 -8.38
N SER A 56 -0.33 -3.33 -8.00
CA SER A 56 -1.04 -4.58 -8.34
C SER A 56 -1.97 -5.03 -7.23
N VAL A 57 -1.69 -4.65 -5.97
CA VAL A 57 -2.54 -4.94 -4.81
C VAL A 57 -2.72 -3.67 -3.99
N TRP A 58 -3.97 -3.23 -3.84
CA TRP A 58 -4.32 -2.01 -3.13
C TRP A 58 -5.27 -2.31 -1.97
N TYR A 59 -4.92 -1.84 -0.77
CA TYR A 59 -5.72 -1.98 0.44
C TYR A 59 -6.00 -0.63 1.07
N THR A 60 -7.29 -0.27 1.15
CA THR A 60 -7.77 1.00 1.69
C THR A 60 -9.05 0.83 2.50
N ALA A 61 -9.39 1.83 3.32
CA ALA A 61 -10.70 1.96 3.93
C ALA A 61 -11.79 2.27 2.87
N PRO A 62 -13.07 1.93 3.15
CA PRO A 62 -14.21 2.26 2.29
C PRO A 62 -14.40 3.76 2.05
#